data_AF-A0A370PIQ1-F1
#
_entry.id   AF-A0A370PIQ1-F1
#
_cell.length_a   1.000
_cell.length_b   1.000
_cell.length_c   1.000
_cell.angle_alpha   90.00
_cell.angle_beta   90.00
_cell.angle_gamma   90.00
#
_symmetry.space_group_name_H-M   'P 1'
#
loop_
_entity.id
_entity.type
_entity.pdbx_description
1 polymer ?
#
loop_
_entity_poly.entity_id
_entity_poly.type
_entity_poly.pdbx_seq_one_letter_code
_entity_poly.pdbx_strand_id
1 'polypeptide(L)'
;MMQFTKLTQSRLITLCKFSAAASLVGVGGWQFWTGKCYFEPFGPENDALFQSEYFKKFNPGNHPSLNDSCVRKVPVSQIPPDLVEDALRGGSKLTERFCAGVWGGYGYSIQRKILALVGQNEGNAKSMLWDKNQLLSSTYEEGTIVTDHF
;
A
#
# COMPACT_ATOMS: atom_id res chain seq x y z
N MET A 1 31.28 35.64 -13.40
CA MET A 1 30.40 36.54 -12.62
C MET A 1 28.98 35.98 -12.72
N MET A 2 28.48 35.31 -11.68
CA MET A 2 27.20 34.60 -11.72
C MET A 2 26.07 35.59 -11.38
N GLN A 3 25.20 35.91 -12.34
CA GLN A 3 24.06 36.80 -12.10
C GLN A 3 23.00 36.05 -11.29
N PHE A 4 22.85 36.41 -10.01
CA PHE A 4 21.68 36.03 -9.23
C PHE A 4 20.48 36.84 -9.73
N THR A 5 19.56 36.19 -10.44
CA THR A 5 18.27 36.77 -10.82
C THR A 5 17.49 37.18 -9.57
N LYS A 6 17.23 38.48 -9.41
CA LYS A 6 16.38 39.01 -8.33
C LYS A 6 14.93 38.53 -8.55
N LEU A 7 14.39 37.75 -7.62
CA LEU A 7 12.98 37.38 -7.65
C LEU A 7 12.13 38.64 -7.40
N THR A 8 11.15 38.91 -8.26
CA THR A 8 10.23 40.03 -8.07
C THR A 8 9.24 39.74 -6.95
N GLN A 9 8.77 40.77 -6.25
CA GLN A 9 7.80 40.65 -5.15
C GLN A 9 6.52 39.91 -5.55
N SER A 10 6.06 40.08 -6.80
CA SER A 10 4.92 39.34 -7.36
C SER A 10 5.19 37.82 -7.49
N ARG A 11 6.40 37.43 -7.91
CA ARG A 11 6.80 36.00 -7.99
C ARG A 11 6.94 35.39 -6.60
N LEU A 12 7.44 36.13 -5.61
CA LEU A 12 7.49 35.70 -4.21
C LEU A 12 6.08 35.48 -3.63
N ILE A 13 5.16 36.43 -3.82
CA ILE A 13 3.77 36.29 -3.35
C ILE A 13 3.09 35.09 -4.02
N THR A 14 3.32 34.90 -5.32
CA THR A 14 2.77 33.76 -6.07
C THR A 14 3.31 32.44 -5.53
N LEU A 15 4.63 32.34 -5.33
CA LEU A 15 5.25 31.16 -4.72
C LEU A 15 4.66 30.87 -3.34
N CYS A 16 4.56 31.87 -2.46
CA CYS A 16 3.97 31.70 -1.13
C CYS A 16 2.52 31.20 -1.18
N LYS A 17 1.69 31.73 -2.10
CA LYS A 17 0.31 31.27 -2.30
C LYS A 17 0.26 29.80 -2.73
N PHE A 18 1.08 29.41 -3.70
CA PHE A 18 1.14 28.02 -4.16
C PHE A 18 1.64 27.08 -3.06
N SER A 19 2.68 27.47 -2.32
CA SER A 19 3.19 26.68 -1.20
C SER A 19 2.14 26.50 -0.11
N ALA A 20 1.43 27.56 0.28
CA ALA A 20 0.36 27.48 1.28
C ALA A 20 -0.78 26.57 0.81
N ALA A 21 -1.24 26.73 -0.44
CA ALA A 21 -2.29 25.88 -1.01
C ALA A 21 -1.86 24.40 -1.08
N ALA A 22 -0.63 24.13 -1.54
CA ALA A 22 -0.09 22.78 -1.63
C ALA A 22 0.01 22.11 -0.26
N SER A 23 0.46 22.82 0.77
CA SER A 23 0.52 22.30 2.14
C SER A 23 -0.87 21.95 2.69
N LEU A 24 -1.86 22.82 2.47
CA LEU A 24 -3.24 22.56 2.92
C LEU A 24 -3.84 21.35 2.22
N VAL A 25 -3.65 21.23 0.90
CA VAL A 25 -4.11 20.06 0.14
C VAL A 25 -3.38 18.79 0.59
N GLY A 26 -2.08 18.87 0.84
CA GLY A 26 -1.28 17.73 1.30
C GLY A 26 -1.74 17.22 2.66
N VAL A 27 -1.86 18.10 3.65
CA VAL A 27 -2.33 17.74 5.00
C VAL A 27 -3.78 17.27 4.98
N GLY A 28 -4.66 17.99 4.27
CA GLY A 28 -6.07 17.62 4.15
C GLY A 28 -6.26 16.27 3.45
N GLY A 29 -5.52 16.02 2.38
CA GLY A 29 -5.52 14.75 1.66
C GLY A 29 -4.99 13.60 2.51
N TRP A 30 -3.89 13.82 3.23
CA TRP A 30 -3.35 12.84 4.17
C TRP A 30 -4.37 12.49 5.26
N GLN A 31 -4.94 13.48 5.94
CA GLN A 31 -5.94 13.28 6.99
C GLN A 31 -7.21 12.60 6.47
N PHE A 32 -7.68 12.97 5.27
CA PHE A 32 -8.82 12.30 4.65
C PHE A 32 -8.53 10.82 4.37
N TRP A 33 -7.32 10.50 3.92
CA TRP A 33 -6.94 9.13 3.57
C TRP A 33 -6.68 8.26 4.81
N THR A 34 -5.93 8.78 5.79
CA THR A 34 -5.41 8.03 6.94
C THR A 34 -6.15 8.29 8.24
N GLY A 35 -7.05 9.27 8.32
CA GLY A 35 -7.68 9.68 9.58
C GLY A 35 -8.60 8.64 10.23
N LYS A 36 -8.90 7.54 9.54
CA LYS A 36 -9.60 6.36 10.08
C LYS A 36 -8.67 5.20 10.45
N CYS A 37 -7.37 5.41 10.32
CA CYS A 37 -6.35 4.46 10.68
C CYS A 37 -5.72 4.85 12.02
N TYR A 38 -5.26 3.86 12.78
CA TYR A 38 -4.48 4.07 14.00
C TYR A 38 -3.35 3.05 14.06
N PHE A 39 -2.26 3.39 14.74
CA PHE A 39 -1.19 2.44 15.03
C PHE A 39 -1.41 1.86 16.40
N GLU A 40 -1.43 0.53 16.49
CA GLU A 40 -1.51 -0.19 17.75
C GLU A 40 -0.13 -0.63 18.22
N PRO A 41 0.07 -0.87 19.54
CA PRO A 41 1.30 -1.46 20.04
C PRO A 41 1.54 -2.82 19.36
N PHE A 42 2.59 -2.91 18.55
CA PHE A 42 2.93 -4.11 17.81
C PHE A 42 4.41 -4.43 17.96
N GLY A 43 4.70 -5.55 18.61
CA GLY A 43 6.06 -5.96 18.94
C GLY A 43 6.10 -7.23 19.80
N PRO A 44 7.30 -7.72 20.15
CA PRO A 44 7.48 -8.99 20.86
C PRO A 44 6.74 -9.10 22.20
N GLU A 45 6.46 -7.96 22.83
CA GLU A 45 5.74 -7.87 24.11
C GLU A 45 4.22 -7.94 23.96
N ASN A 46 3.68 -7.63 22.77
CA ASN A 46 2.25 -7.37 22.57
C ASN A 46 1.59 -8.30 21.55
N ASP A 47 2.35 -9.05 20.75
CA ASP A 47 1.80 -9.89 19.68
C ASP A 47 2.40 -11.31 19.65
N ALA A 48 1.53 -12.30 19.45
CA ALA A 48 1.90 -13.72 19.41
C ALA A 48 2.74 -14.10 18.18
N LEU A 49 2.71 -13.31 17.10
CA LEU A 49 3.53 -13.49 15.90
C LEU A 49 5.01 -13.64 16.26
N PHE A 50 5.52 -12.80 17.16
CA PHE A 50 6.92 -12.81 17.58
C PHE A 50 7.30 -14.04 18.42
N GLN A 51 6.30 -14.76 18.95
CA GLN A 51 6.50 -16.01 19.67
C GLN A 51 6.29 -17.25 18.78
N SER A 52 5.83 -17.06 17.54
CA SER A 52 5.55 -18.14 16.60
C SER A 52 6.81 -18.94 16.26
N GLU A 53 6.61 -20.22 15.94
CA GLU A 53 7.69 -21.10 15.50
C GLU A 53 8.37 -20.57 14.23
N TYR A 54 7.60 -20.01 13.30
CA TYR A 54 8.12 -19.43 12.06
C TYR A 54 9.02 -18.23 12.33
N PHE A 55 8.59 -17.30 13.20
CA PHE A 55 9.40 -16.14 13.53
C PHE A 55 10.74 -16.56 14.16
N LYS A 56 10.72 -17.53 15.09
CA LYS A 56 11.93 -18.08 15.72
C LYS A 56 12.82 -18.82 14.73
N LYS A 57 12.23 -19.58 13.80
CA LYS A 57 12.94 -20.32 12.75
C LYS A 57 13.69 -19.38 11.80
N PHE A 58 13.08 -18.28 11.40
CA PHE A 58 13.67 -17.33 10.43
C PHE A 58 14.43 -16.16 11.08
N ASN A 59 14.29 -15.95 12.39
CA ASN A 59 15.09 -14.99 13.17
C ASN A 59 15.72 -15.64 14.42
N PRO A 60 16.59 -16.65 14.27
CA PRO A 60 17.15 -17.39 15.40
C PRO A 60 18.04 -16.52 16.31
N GLY A 61 18.61 -15.44 15.79
CA GLY A 61 19.44 -14.49 16.54
C GLY A 61 18.65 -13.42 17.30
N ASN A 62 17.31 -13.44 17.23
CA ASN A 62 16.44 -12.41 17.80
C ASN A 62 16.87 -10.99 17.41
N HIS A 63 17.24 -10.80 16.14
CA HIS A 63 17.66 -9.50 15.64
C HIS A 63 16.48 -8.52 15.70
N PRO A 64 16.74 -7.22 15.97
CA PRO A 64 15.70 -6.21 15.97
C PRO A 64 15.04 -6.11 14.60
N SER A 65 13.74 -5.84 14.61
CA SER A 65 12.89 -5.69 13.42
C SER A 65 12.17 -4.34 13.46
N LEU A 66 11.86 -3.81 12.28
CA LEU A 66 10.93 -2.69 12.14
C LEU A 66 9.52 -3.27 12.12
N ASN A 67 8.73 -2.92 13.13
CA ASN A 67 7.40 -3.46 13.35
C ASN A 67 6.40 -2.32 13.43
N ASP A 68 5.39 -2.34 12.56
CA ASP A 68 4.27 -1.44 12.59
C ASP A 68 2.97 -2.20 12.27
N SER A 69 1.92 -1.93 13.06
CA SER A 69 0.56 -2.40 12.77
C SER A 69 -0.35 -1.18 12.61
N CYS A 70 -0.72 -0.88 11.36
CA CYS A 70 -1.65 0.18 11.03
C CYS A 70 -3.04 -0.42 10.81
N VAL A 71 -3.97 -0.11 11.70
CA VAL A 71 -5.31 -0.71 11.72
C VAL A 71 -6.35 0.29 11.25
N ARG A 72 -7.26 -0.19 10.39
CA ARG A 72 -8.49 0.51 10.01
C ARG A 72 -9.69 -0.40 10.27
N LYS A 73 -10.63 0.08 11.08
CA LYS A 73 -11.90 -0.63 11.32
C LYS A 73 -12.92 -0.28 10.24
N VAL A 74 -13.45 -1.30 9.59
CA VAL A 74 -14.51 -1.18 8.57
C VAL A 74 -15.77 -1.86 9.11
N PRO A 75 -16.89 -1.13 9.31
CA PRO A 75 -18.14 -1.74 9.71
C PRO A 75 -18.60 -2.77 8.68
N VAL A 76 -19.11 -3.91 9.14
CA VAL A 76 -19.64 -4.98 8.27
C VAL A 76 -20.73 -4.44 7.34
N SER A 77 -21.54 -3.47 7.80
CA SER A 77 -22.57 -2.82 6.99
C SER A 77 -22.04 -2.01 5.78
N GLN A 78 -20.73 -1.74 5.73
CA GLN A 78 -20.08 -1.09 4.58
C GLN A 78 -19.46 -2.10 3.61
N ILE A 79 -19.46 -3.38 3.95
CA ILE A 79 -18.98 -4.46 3.09
C ILE A 79 -20.15 -4.93 2.23
N PRO A 80 -19.97 -5.11 0.91
CA PRO A 80 -20.99 -5.70 0.04
C PRO A 80 -21.54 -7.02 0.63
N PRO A 81 -22.87 -7.20 0.75
CA PRO A 81 -23.45 -8.35 1.42
C PRO A 81 -23.04 -9.70 0.82
N ASP A 82 -22.87 -9.76 -0.50
CA ASP A 82 -22.40 -10.94 -1.24
C ASP A 82 -21.01 -11.39 -0.80
N LEU A 83 -20.09 -10.45 -0.54
CA LEU A 83 -18.75 -10.78 -0.03
C LEU A 83 -18.78 -11.26 1.42
N VAL A 84 -19.70 -10.71 2.23
CA VAL A 84 -19.89 -11.15 3.62
C VAL A 84 -20.46 -12.57 3.65
N GLU A 85 -21.49 -12.83 2.84
CA GLU A 85 -22.11 -14.15 2.75
C GLU A 85 -21.13 -15.21 2.21
N ASP A 86 -20.34 -14.88 1.19
CA ASP A 86 -19.29 -15.75 0.67
C ASP A 86 -18.28 -16.10 1.77
N ALA A 87 -17.74 -15.09 2.49
CA ALA A 87 -16.79 -15.30 3.57
C ALA A 87 -17.37 -16.16 4.72
N LEU A 88 -18.63 -15.94 5.12
CA LEU A 88 -19.31 -16.74 6.15
C LEU A 88 -19.52 -18.20 5.73
N ARG A 89 -19.58 -18.48 4.43
CA ARG A 89 -19.62 -19.85 3.87
C ARG A 89 -18.24 -20.45 3.63
N GLY A 90 -17.16 -19.74 4.00
CA GLY A 90 -15.78 -20.17 3.79
C GLY A 90 -15.22 -19.86 2.41
N GLY A 91 -15.87 -18.97 1.65
CA GLY A 91 -15.39 -18.48 0.36
C GLY A 91 -14.25 -17.44 0.49
N SER A 92 -13.59 -17.18 -0.63
CA SER A 92 -12.38 -16.34 -0.74
C SER A 92 -12.64 -14.94 -1.28
N LYS A 93 -13.86 -14.59 -1.70
CA LYS A 93 -14.11 -13.37 -2.49
C LYS A 93 -13.79 -12.09 -1.74
N LEU A 94 -13.99 -12.06 -0.43
CA LEU A 94 -13.60 -10.92 0.40
C LEU A 94 -12.07 -10.70 0.37
N THR A 95 -11.30 -11.78 0.49
CA THR A 95 -9.83 -11.76 0.43
C THR A 95 -9.34 -11.38 -0.96
N GLU A 96 -9.92 -11.96 -2.03
CA GLU A 96 -9.63 -11.57 -3.42
C GLU A 96 -9.85 -10.07 -3.64
N ARG A 97 -10.99 -9.56 -3.15
CA ARG A 97 -11.35 -8.14 -3.29
C ARG A 97 -10.41 -7.23 -2.52
N PHE A 98 -9.93 -7.68 -1.35
CA PHE A 98 -8.92 -7.01 -0.56
C PHE A 98 -7.58 -6.95 -1.31
N CYS A 99 -7.06 -8.09 -1.79
CA CYS A 99 -5.83 -8.18 -2.58
C CYS A 99 -5.91 -7.31 -3.85
N ALA A 100 -7.02 -7.36 -4.58
CA ALA A 100 -7.28 -6.50 -5.73
C ALA A 100 -7.20 -5.01 -5.37
N GLY A 101 -7.68 -4.63 -4.17
CA GLY A 101 -7.57 -3.27 -3.65
C GLY A 101 -6.12 -2.86 -3.36
N VAL A 102 -5.34 -3.74 -2.73
CA VAL A 102 -3.93 -3.50 -2.39
C VAL A 102 -3.09 -3.36 -3.66
N TRP A 103 -3.15 -4.34 -4.55
CA TRP A 103 -2.25 -4.41 -5.71
C TRP A 103 -2.80 -3.67 -6.93
N GLY A 104 -4.11 -3.73 -7.19
CA GLY A 104 -4.75 -3.03 -8.30
C GLY A 104 -5.05 -1.55 -8.00
N GLY A 105 -5.00 -1.15 -6.73
CA GLY A 105 -5.32 0.20 -6.28
C GLY A 105 -4.24 1.26 -6.54
N TYR A 106 -4.50 2.47 -6.05
CA TYR A 106 -3.62 3.64 -6.25
C TYR A 106 -2.30 3.52 -5.49
N GLY A 107 -2.31 2.92 -4.29
CA GLY A 107 -1.13 2.81 -3.43
C GLY A 107 0.04 2.09 -4.10
N TYR A 108 -0.26 1.02 -4.83
CA TYR A 108 0.76 0.26 -5.56
C TYR A 108 0.99 0.74 -7.01
N SER A 109 0.15 1.64 -7.52
CA SER A 109 0.13 1.98 -8.96
C SER A 109 1.44 2.61 -9.48
N ILE A 110 2.08 3.46 -8.68
CA ILE A 110 3.34 4.12 -9.05
C ILE A 110 4.48 3.08 -9.03
N GLN A 111 4.58 2.32 -7.94
CA GLN A 111 5.57 1.26 -7.80
C GLN A 111 5.44 0.24 -8.94
N ARG A 112 4.24 -0.26 -9.23
CA ARG A 112 3.98 -1.19 -10.34
C ARG A 112 4.46 -0.65 -11.69
N LYS A 113 4.19 0.62 -12.00
CA LYS A 113 4.66 1.24 -13.25
C LYS A 113 6.17 1.28 -13.32
N ILE A 114 6.84 1.64 -12.23
CA ILE A 114 8.31 1.65 -12.17
C ILE A 114 8.84 0.23 -12.37
N LEU A 115 8.29 -0.76 -11.66
CA LEU A 115 8.69 -2.16 -11.76
C LEU A 115 8.49 -2.72 -13.17
N ALA A 116 7.35 -2.40 -13.80
CA ALA A 116 7.09 -2.78 -15.19
C ALA A 116 8.14 -2.18 -16.14
N LEU A 117 8.47 -0.89 -15.97
CA LEU A 117 9.46 -0.22 -16.81
C LEU A 117 10.87 -0.81 -16.69
N VAL A 118 11.28 -1.25 -15.49
CA VAL A 118 12.66 -1.70 -15.25
C VAL A 118 12.85 -3.21 -15.36
N GLY A 119 11.79 -4.01 -15.21
CA GLY A 119 11.93 -5.46 -15.06
C GLY A 119 10.98 -6.31 -15.91
N GLN A 120 9.96 -5.73 -16.56
CA GLN A 120 9.09 -6.51 -17.43
C GLN A 120 9.82 -6.88 -18.74
N ASN A 121 9.81 -8.16 -19.07
CA ASN A 121 10.37 -8.71 -20.30
C ASN A 121 9.55 -9.93 -20.77
N GLU A 122 9.87 -10.49 -21.93
CA GLU A 122 9.10 -11.61 -22.49
C GLU A 122 9.05 -12.84 -21.58
N GLY A 123 10.09 -13.07 -20.76
CA GLY A 123 10.18 -14.21 -19.86
C GLY A 123 9.25 -14.13 -18.65
N ASN A 124 8.87 -12.93 -18.21
CA ASN A 124 7.98 -12.72 -17.06
C ASN A 124 6.65 -12.03 -17.40
N ALA A 125 6.46 -11.61 -18.65
CA ALA A 125 5.26 -10.91 -19.09
C ALA A 125 3.97 -11.71 -18.87
N LYS A 126 4.04 -13.05 -18.93
CA LYS A 126 2.88 -13.94 -18.79
C LYS A 126 2.73 -14.56 -17.40
N SER A 127 3.81 -14.67 -16.64
CA SER A 127 3.80 -15.32 -15.32
C SER A 127 3.42 -14.37 -14.19
N MET A 128 3.49 -13.05 -14.40
CA MET A 128 3.20 -12.03 -13.39
C MET A 128 2.03 -11.12 -13.76
N LEU A 129 1.40 -10.54 -12.74
CA LEU A 129 0.27 -9.60 -12.91
C LEU A 129 0.77 -8.15 -13.06
N TRP A 130 1.06 -7.75 -14.30
CA TRP A 130 1.61 -6.41 -14.60
C TRP A 130 0.54 -5.32 -14.68
N ASP A 131 -0.65 -5.67 -15.16
CA ASP A 131 -1.70 -4.71 -15.45
C ASP A 131 -2.70 -4.56 -14.32
N LYS A 132 -3.23 -3.34 -14.17
CA LYS A 132 -4.28 -3.04 -13.20
C LYS A 132 -5.48 -3.98 -13.33
N ASN A 133 -5.91 -4.27 -14.56
CA ASN A 133 -7.09 -5.11 -14.79
C ASN A 133 -6.84 -6.56 -14.39
N GLN A 134 -5.63 -7.08 -14.62
CA GLN A 134 -5.23 -8.41 -14.15
C GLN A 134 -5.27 -8.49 -12.63
N LEU A 135 -4.73 -7.47 -11.94
CA LEU A 135 -4.77 -7.40 -10.48
C LEU A 135 -6.21 -7.29 -9.94
N LEU A 136 -7.08 -6.53 -10.62
CA LEU A 136 -8.46 -6.36 -10.16
C LEU A 136 -9.35 -7.59 -10.36
N SER A 137 -8.99 -8.48 -11.29
CA SER A 137 -9.79 -9.66 -11.66
C SER A 137 -9.17 -11.00 -11.24
N SER A 138 -7.96 -10.99 -10.69
CA SER A 138 -7.28 -12.20 -10.22
C SER A 138 -7.99 -12.82 -9.03
N THR A 139 -8.02 -14.15 -9.00
CA THR A 139 -8.45 -14.96 -7.85
C THR A 139 -7.36 -15.12 -6.79
N TYR A 140 -6.13 -14.68 -7.09
CA TYR A 140 -4.98 -14.75 -6.19
C TYR A 140 -4.76 -16.15 -5.59
N GLU A 141 -4.94 -17.18 -6.41
CA GLU A 141 -4.62 -18.56 -6.04
C GLU A 141 -3.16 -18.69 -5.59
N GLU A 142 -2.90 -19.70 -4.75
CA GLU A 142 -1.55 -19.96 -4.26
C GLU A 142 -0.56 -20.11 -5.44
N GLY A 143 0.58 -19.42 -5.35
CA GLY A 143 1.56 -19.34 -6.44
C GLY A 143 1.32 -18.19 -7.44
N THR A 144 0.25 -17.40 -7.28
CA THR A 144 0.07 -16.17 -8.07
C THR A 144 1.22 -15.19 -7.84
N ILE A 145 1.95 -14.87 -8.90
CA ILE A 145 3.05 -13.91 -8.84
C ILE A 145 2.52 -12.51 -9.14
N VAL A 146 2.47 -11.66 -8.10
CA VAL A 146 2.09 -10.25 -8.27
C VAL A 146 3.26 -9.45 -8.83
N THR A 147 4.39 -9.48 -8.13
CA THR A 147 5.68 -8.99 -8.60
C THR A 147 6.79 -9.79 -7.97
N ASP A 148 7.76 -10.17 -8.76
CA ASP A 148 8.92 -10.92 -8.32
C ASP A 148 10.19 -10.35 -8.95
N HIS A 149 11.07 -9.90 -8.06
CA HIS A 149 12.37 -9.30 -8.37
C HIS A 149 13.46 -9.82 -7.42
N PHE A 150 13.21 -10.93 -6.71
CA PHE A 150 14.10 -11.48 -5.68
C PHE A 150 14.72 -12.82 -6.10
#